data_AF-A0A7J6PS66-F1
#
_entry.id   AF-A0A7J6PS66-F1
#
_cell.length_a   1.000
_cell.length_b   1.000
_cell.length_c   1.000
_cell.angle_alpha   90.00
_cell.angle_beta   90.00
_cell.angle_gamma   90.00
#
_symmetry.space_group_name_H-M   'P 1'
#
loop_
_entity.id
_entity.type
_entity.pdbx_description
1 polymer ?
#
loop_
_entity_poly.entity_id
_entity_poly.type
_entity_poly.pdbx_seq_one_letter_code
_entity_poly.pdbx_strand_id
1 'polypeptide(L)'
;MLSRSWYRVSSRSCVVSKRWHSHDHHHAGSEWTGAELTEELRADRQAVVERTKRVRKVMSPEETKALVMPSRLPEDFIEETLIPHMENCIRFNIKTYTPAELTQLTRGYALYTYRRDTSGNGPLMEYLAEIIKSRMVAFTAIEIVDVLPACQTLFPDDTELFDMLTERIKETINDYSALNLIGLVRT
;
A
#
# COMPACT_ATOMS: atom_id res chain seq x y z
N MET A 1 -39.45 8.84 -27.75
CA MET A 1 -39.75 7.69 -26.88
C MET A 1 -38.44 7.29 -26.21
N LEU A 2 -38.11 7.88 -25.05
CA LEU A 2 -38.21 7.28 -23.70
C LEU A 2 -37.41 5.96 -23.61
N SER A 3 -36.33 5.86 -22.84
CA SER A 3 -36.36 5.92 -21.37
C SER A 3 -34.98 6.23 -20.74
N ARG A 4 -34.99 7.02 -19.67
CA ARG A 4 -33.88 7.29 -18.73
C ARG A 4 -33.95 6.29 -17.58
N SER A 5 -32.82 5.77 -17.10
CA SER A 5 -32.69 5.34 -15.69
C SER A 5 -31.22 5.32 -15.25
N TRP A 6 -30.76 6.36 -14.55
CA TRP A 6 -30.53 6.41 -13.09
C TRP A 6 -29.46 5.42 -12.59
N TYR A 7 -28.21 5.90 -12.46
CA TYR A 7 -27.37 5.54 -11.33
C TYR A 7 -26.86 6.84 -10.68
N ARG A 8 -27.50 7.18 -9.56
CA ARG A 8 -27.06 8.19 -8.59
C ARG A 8 -26.43 7.40 -7.45
N VAL A 9 -25.10 7.26 -7.44
CA VAL A 9 -24.39 6.74 -6.28
C VAL A 9 -23.78 7.92 -5.54
N SER A 10 -24.31 8.10 -4.34
CA SER A 10 -24.02 9.11 -3.33
C SER A 10 -22.53 9.18 -2.99
N SER A 11 -21.91 10.32 -3.29
CA SER A 11 -20.65 10.77 -2.69
C SER A 11 -20.85 11.02 -1.19
N ARG A 12 -20.36 10.09 -0.36
CA ARG A 12 -20.08 10.37 1.05
C ARG A 12 -18.57 10.38 1.24
N SER A 13 -18.07 11.57 1.53
CA SER A 13 -16.74 11.87 2.02
C SER A 13 -16.49 11.12 3.33
N CYS A 14 -15.43 10.31 3.38
CA CYS A 14 -14.83 9.91 4.65
C CYS A 14 -13.78 10.97 5.02
N VAL A 15 -14.23 11.98 5.76
CA VAL A 15 -13.34 12.88 6.51
C VAL A 15 -12.88 12.10 7.74
N VAL A 16 -11.66 11.55 7.73
CA VAL A 16 -11.03 11.04 8.95
C VAL A 16 -10.43 12.23 9.69
N SER A 17 -11.21 12.78 10.61
CA SER A 17 -10.81 13.83 11.55
C SER A 17 -9.80 13.26 12.55
N LYS A 18 -8.60 13.84 12.59
CA LYS A 18 -7.63 13.67 13.67
C LYS A 18 -8.16 14.37 14.92
N ARG A 19 -8.36 13.63 16.01
CA ARG A 19 -8.49 14.22 17.35
C ARG A 19 -7.59 13.50 18.33
N TRP A 20 -6.41 14.07 18.51
CA TRP A 20 -5.54 13.81 19.65
C TRP A 20 -6.23 14.38 20.89
N HIS A 21 -6.58 13.52 21.84
CA HIS A 21 -6.93 13.95 23.20
C HIS A 21 -5.75 13.65 24.11
N SER A 22 -5.06 14.72 24.49
CA SER A 22 -4.16 14.76 25.63
C SER A 22 -4.98 14.52 26.89
N HIS A 23 -4.60 13.53 27.70
CA HIS A 23 -5.01 13.43 29.09
C HIS A 23 -3.76 13.37 29.94
N ASP A 24 -3.50 14.49 30.63
CA ASP A 24 -2.59 14.58 31.75
C ASP A 24 -3.11 13.70 32.89
N HIS A 25 -2.30 12.74 33.35
CA HIS A 25 -2.48 12.15 34.66
C HIS A 25 -1.17 12.19 35.43
N HIS A 26 -1.21 12.99 36.50
CA HIS A 26 -0.23 13.03 37.57
C HIS A 26 -0.09 11.66 38.25
N HIS A 27 1.15 11.38 38.65
CA HIS A 27 1.66 10.19 39.32
C HIS A 27 0.81 9.67 40.50
N ALA A 28 0.50 8.38 40.45
CA ALA A 28 0.47 7.51 41.62
C ALA A 28 1.25 6.24 41.27
N GLY A 29 2.43 6.08 41.87
CA GLY A 29 3.26 4.91 41.69
C GLY A 29 2.62 3.69 42.36
N SER A 30 2.25 2.71 41.55
CA SER A 30 2.14 1.32 41.97
C SER A 30 3.08 0.52 41.07
N GLU A 31 4.17 0.01 41.65
CA GLU A 31 4.98 -1.02 41.02
C GLU A 31 4.11 -2.25 40.78
N TRP A 32 3.71 -2.47 39.53
CA TRP A 32 2.99 -3.67 39.12
C TRP A 32 3.99 -4.83 39.11
N THR A 33 3.80 -5.78 40.00
CA THR A 33 4.60 -7.01 39.96
C THR A 33 4.17 -7.84 38.75
N GLY A 34 5.11 -8.47 38.05
CA GLY A 34 4.84 -9.21 36.81
C GLY A 34 3.82 -10.36 36.93
N ALA A 35 3.40 -10.71 38.15
CA ALA A 35 2.31 -11.65 38.40
C ALA A 35 0.92 -11.05 38.12
N GLU A 36 0.67 -9.79 38.49
CA GLU A 36 -0.63 -9.13 38.38
C GLU A 36 -1.04 -8.86 36.92
N LEU A 37 -0.07 -8.48 36.08
CA LEU A 37 -0.25 -8.33 34.63
C LEU A 37 -0.67 -9.64 33.94
N THR A 38 -0.27 -10.81 34.47
CA THR A 38 -0.63 -12.11 33.88
C THR A 38 -2.00 -12.61 34.31
N GLU A 39 -2.51 -12.16 35.45
CA GLU A 39 -3.86 -12.47 35.92
C GLU A 39 -4.91 -11.61 35.21
N GLU A 40 -4.63 -10.33 35.00
CA GLU A 40 -5.55 -9.43 34.28
C GLU A 40 -5.70 -9.83 32.81
N LEU A 41 -4.59 -10.19 32.13
CA LEU A 41 -4.62 -10.77 30.78
C LEU A 41 -5.34 -12.13 30.72
N ARG A 42 -5.27 -12.94 31.79
CA ARG A 42 -6.03 -14.20 31.90
C ARG A 42 -7.52 -13.95 32.09
N ALA A 43 -7.89 -12.97 32.91
CA ALA A 43 -9.27 -12.58 33.16
C ALA A 43 -9.92 -12.02 31.88
N ASP A 44 -9.22 -11.17 31.13
CA ASP A 44 -9.70 -10.65 29.85
C ASP A 44 -9.86 -11.75 28.79
N ARG A 45 -8.91 -12.69 28.73
CA ARG A 45 -9.00 -13.85 27.84
C ARG A 45 -10.17 -14.77 28.22
N GLN A 46 -10.43 -14.96 29.52
CA GLN A 46 -11.60 -15.70 30.00
C GLN A 46 -12.91 -14.95 29.74
N ALA A 47 -12.94 -13.62 29.85
CA ALA A 47 -14.10 -12.80 29.54
C ALA A 47 -14.45 -12.83 28.03
N VAL A 48 -13.45 -12.85 27.15
CA VAL A 48 -13.65 -13.05 25.70
C VAL A 48 -14.15 -14.47 25.39
N VAL A 49 -13.66 -15.49 26.11
CA VAL A 49 -14.13 -16.89 25.98
C VAL A 49 -15.57 -17.04 26.49
N GLU A 50 -15.95 -16.38 27.58
CA GLU A 50 -17.32 -16.41 28.09
C GLU A 50 -18.28 -15.57 27.24
N ARG A 51 -17.84 -14.44 26.67
CA ARG A 51 -18.61 -13.72 25.64
C ARG A 51 -18.85 -14.58 24.41
N THR A 52 -17.84 -15.29 23.92
CA THR A 52 -17.98 -16.20 22.75
C THR A 52 -18.84 -17.43 23.07
N LYS A 53 -18.84 -17.94 24.30
CA LYS A 53 -19.78 -18.99 24.74
C LYS A 53 -21.21 -18.50 24.89
N ARG A 54 -21.43 -17.28 25.38
CA ARG A 54 -22.79 -16.69 25.49
C ARG A 54 -23.40 -16.37 24.14
N VAL A 55 -22.61 -15.91 23.17
CA VAL A 55 -23.06 -15.73 21.78
C VAL A 55 -23.50 -17.06 21.16
N ARG A 56 -22.89 -18.19 21.54
CA ARG A 56 -23.27 -19.53 21.07
C ARG A 56 -24.55 -20.09 21.70
N LYS A 57 -25.08 -19.50 22.79
CA LYS A 57 -26.20 -20.07 23.55
C LYS A 57 -27.58 -19.45 23.23
N VAL A 58 -27.65 -18.56 22.23
CA VAL A 58 -28.92 -18.00 21.74
C VAL A 58 -28.99 -18.18 20.23
N MET A 59 -29.05 -19.43 19.77
CA MET A 59 -29.54 -19.75 18.43
C MET A 59 -30.41 -20.99 18.53
N SER A 60 -31.67 -20.84 18.10
CA SER A 60 -32.65 -21.92 17.98
C SER A 60 -32.19 -22.93 16.91
N PRO A 61 -32.48 -24.24 17.03
CA PRO A 61 -32.06 -25.26 16.07
C PRO A 61 -32.59 -25.07 14.64
N GLU A 62 -33.53 -24.15 14.41
CA GLU A 62 -34.13 -23.89 13.10
C GLU A 62 -33.38 -22.81 12.29
N GLU A 63 -32.46 -22.05 12.89
CA GLU A 63 -31.70 -20.99 12.21
C GLU A 63 -30.32 -21.44 11.72
N THR A 64 -29.97 -22.71 11.87
CA THR A 64 -28.66 -23.25 11.43
C THR A 64 -28.57 -23.52 9.93
N LYS A 65 -29.60 -23.16 9.15
CA LYS A 65 -29.67 -23.42 7.70
C LYS A 65 -29.25 -22.22 6.84
N ALA A 66 -28.23 -21.48 7.26
CA ALA A 66 -27.47 -20.59 6.38
C ALA A 66 -26.14 -20.16 7.03
N LEU A 67 -25.38 -21.10 7.60
CA LEU A 67 -23.93 -20.89 7.74
C LEU A 67 -23.35 -21.00 6.32
N VAL A 68 -23.44 -19.90 5.57
CA VAL A 68 -22.70 -19.69 4.33
C VAL A 68 -21.24 -19.71 4.75
N MET A 69 -20.59 -20.86 4.60
CA MET A 69 -19.14 -20.96 4.65
C MET A 69 -18.63 -19.88 3.68
N PRO A 70 -17.78 -18.93 4.11
CA PRO A 70 -17.21 -17.97 3.18
C PRO A 70 -16.54 -18.81 2.09
N SER A 71 -17.02 -18.66 0.86
CA SER A 71 -16.47 -19.33 -0.31
C SER A 71 -14.96 -19.16 -0.26
N ARG A 72 -14.20 -20.25 -0.15
CA ARG A 72 -12.74 -20.15 -0.22
C ARG A 72 -12.41 -19.46 -1.55
N LEU A 73 -11.58 -18.41 -1.48
CA LEU A 73 -11.12 -17.74 -2.69
C LEU A 73 -10.42 -18.77 -3.58
N PRO A 74 -10.70 -18.79 -4.89
CA PRO A 74 -9.93 -19.61 -5.83
C PRO A 74 -8.43 -19.33 -5.68
N GLU A 75 -7.60 -20.36 -5.83
CA GLU A 75 -6.14 -20.24 -5.69
C GLU A 75 -5.57 -19.18 -6.66
N ASP A 76 -6.16 -19.08 -7.85
CA ASP A 76 -5.73 -18.16 -8.92
C ASP A 76 -6.38 -16.77 -8.85
N PHE A 77 -7.24 -16.52 -7.85
CA PHE A 77 -7.98 -15.26 -7.76
C PHE A 77 -7.06 -14.03 -7.75
N ILE A 78 -5.90 -14.15 -7.11
CA ILE A 78 -4.94 -13.05 -7.01
C ILE A 78 -4.38 -12.70 -8.39
N GLU A 79 -4.00 -13.70 -9.18
CA GLU A 79 -3.26 -13.54 -10.43
C GLU A 79 -4.17 -13.24 -11.60
N GLU A 80 -5.31 -13.91 -11.67
CA GLU A 80 -6.25 -13.78 -12.79
C GLU A 80 -7.27 -12.64 -12.59
N THR A 81 -7.51 -12.21 -11.35
CA THR A 81 -8.55 -11.22 -11.06
C THR A 81 -8.03 -9.99 -10.32
N LEU A 82 -7.41 -10.17 -9.15
CA LEU A 82 -7.06 -9.04 -8.30
C LEU A 82 -5.96 -8.16 -8.92
N ILE A 83 -4.85 -8.77 -9.35
CA ILE A 83 -3.70 -8.04 -9.92
C ILE A 83 -4.14 -7.29 -11.20
N PRO A 84 -4.77 -7.93 -12.21
CA PRO A 84 -5.20 -7.22 -13.41
C PRO A 84 -6.17 -6.07 -13.11
N HIS A 85 -7.07 -6.25 -12.14
CA HIS A 85 -7.98 -5.20 -11.72
C HIS A 85 -7.25 -4.01 -11.10
N MET A 86 -6.32 -4.27 -10.18
CA MET A 86 -5.50 -3.24 -9.55
C MET A 86 -4.63 -2.50 -10.58
N GLU A 87 -4.00 -3.23 -11.49
CA GLU A 87 -3.18 -2.65 -12.55
C GLU A 87 -3.98 -1.74 -13.47
N ASN A 88 -5.23 -2.11 -13.80
CA ASN A 88 -6.11 -1.28 -14.59
C ASN A 88 -6.51 0.00 -13.83
N CYS A 89 -6.79 -0.10 -12.52
CA CYS A 89 -7.06 1.06 -11.67
C CYS A 89 -5.86 2.00 -11.60
N ILE A 90 -4.64 1.47 -11.49
CA ILE A 90 -3.41 2.25 -11.50
C ILE A 90 -3.26 2.93 -12.86
N ARG A 91 -3.36 2.19 -13.97
CA ARG A 91 -3.24 2.72 -15.33
C ARG A 91 -4.17 3.90 -15.59
N PHE A 92 -5.40 3.85 -15.09
CA PHE A 92 -6.37 4.93 -15.25
C PHE A 92 -5.97 6.21 -14.51
N ASN A 93 -5.36 6.08 -13.32
CA ASN A 93 -5.09 7.21 -12.44
C ASN A 93 -3.63 7.70 -12.46
N ILE A 94 -2.71 6.93 -13.04
CA ILE A 94 -1.25 7.17 -12.96
C ILE A 94 -0.83 8.59 -13.40
N LYS A 95 -1.54 9.20 -14.34
CA LYS A 95 -1.29 10.58 -14.79
C LYS A 95 -1.46 11.63 -13.68
N THR A 96 -2.26 11.32 -12.66
CA THR A 96 -2.55 12.21 -11.53
C THR A 96 -1.54 12.08 -10.39
N TYR A 97 -0.72 11.03 -10.39
CA TYR A 97 0.21 10.75 -9.30
C TYR A 97 1.34 11.77 -9.25
N THR A 98 1.77 12.15 -8.06
CA THR A 98 2.96 12.97 -7.83
C THR A 98 4.24 12.17 -8.09
N PRO A 99 5.40 12.81 -8.31
CA PRO A 99 6.68 12.11 -8.44
C PRO A 99 6.96 11.16 -7.27
N ALA A 100 6.70 11.59 -6.03
CA ALA A 100 6.79 10.73 -4.85
C ALA A 100 5.91 9.47 -4.92
N GLU A 101 4.65 9.60 -5.37
CA GLU A 101 3.74 8.45 -5.54
C GLU A 101 4.20 7.52 -6.67
N LEU A 102 4.72 8.08 -7.77
CA LEU A 102 5.32 7.29 -8.84
C LEU A 102 6.55 6.53 -8.33
N THR A 103 7.43 7.17 -7.58
CA THR A 103 8.59 6.51 -6.96
C THR A 103 8.16 5.35 -6.04
N GLN A 104 7.16 5.57 -5.19
CA GLN A 104 6.65 4.51 -4.31
C GLN A 104 6.03 3.35 -5.10
N LEU A 105 5.29 3.66 -6.16
CA LEU A 105 4.70 2.67 -7.06
C LEU A 105 5.80 1.82 -7.72
N THR A 106 6.80 2.46 -8.34
CA THR A 106 7.92 1.79 -9.00
C THR A 106 8.68 0.89 -8.03
N ARG A 107 8.97 1.38 -6.82
CA ARG A 107 9.62 0.57 -5.76
C ARG A 107 8.77 -0.63 -5.34
N GLY A 108 7.46 -0.44 -5.23
CA GLY A 108 6.52 -1.52 -4.90
C GLY A 108 6.55 -2.64 -5.95
N TYR A 109 6.53 -2.26 -7.23
CA TYR A 109 6.62 -3.22 -8.33
C TYR A 109 7.98 -3.90 -8.42
N ALA A 110 9.09 -3.17 -8.24
CA ALA A 110 10.42 -3.79 -8.21
C ALA A 110 10.53 -4.86 -7.13
N LEU A 111 9.99 -4.60 -5.94
CA LEU A 111 9.95 -5.58 -4.85
C LEU A 111 9.04 -6.78 -5.17
N TYR A 112 7.91 -6.54 -5.84
CA TYR A 112 6.98 -7.58 -6.25
C TYR A 112 7.62 -8.52 -7.29
N THR A 113 8.22 -7.96 -8.34
CA THR A 113 8.99 -8.68 -9.37
C THR A 113 10.11 -9.51 -8.76
N TYR A 114 10.89 -8.92 -7.86
CA TYR A 114 11.98 -9.63 -7.17
C TYR A 114 11.49 -10.84 -6.38
N ARG A 115 10.34 -10.75 -5.70
CA ARG A 115 9.81 -11.84 -4.85
C ARG A 115 9.18 -12.98 -5.63
N ARG A 116 8.65 -12.71 -6.82
CA ARG A 116 7.91 -13.70 -7.63
C ARG A 116 8.65 -14.17 -8.87
N ASP A 117 9.91 -13.76 -9.06
CA ASP A 117 10.73 -14.08 -10.23
C ASP A 117 9.96 -13.88 -11.55
N THR A 118 9.14 -12.84 -11.58
CA THR A 118 8.26 -12.52 -12.71
C THR A 118 8.86 -11.34 -13.45
N SER A 119 9.02 -11.44 -14.76
CA SER A 119 9.57 -10.33 -15.53
C SER A 119 8.66 -9.10 -15.39
N GLY A 120 9.26 -7.93 -15.18
CA GLY A 120 8.58 -6.63 -15.09
C GLY A 120 7.97 -6.14 -16.41
N ASN A 121 7.66 -7.04 -17.35
CA ASN A 121 7.37 -6.73 -18.74
C ASN A 121 5.85 -6.75 -19.02
N GLY A 122 5.10 -6.03 -18.20
CA GLY A 122 3.65 -5.86 -18.37
C GLY A 122 3.30 -4.52 -19.03
N PRO A 123 2.13 -4.38 -19.69
CA PRO A 123 1.73 -3.12 -20.32
C PRO A 123 1.57 -1.95 -19.33
N LEU A 124 1.39 -2.24 -18.03
CA LEU A 124 1.44 -1.20 -17.00
C LEU A 124 2.87 -0.68 -16.77
N MET A 125 3.87 -1.56 -16.82
CA MET A 125 5.27 -1.23 -16.55
C MET A 125 5.86 -0.39 -17.69
N GLU A 126 5.59 -0.76 -18.94
CA GLU A 126 5.91 0.09 -20.11
C GLU A 126 5.29 1.48 -19.95
N TYR A 127 4.01 1.54 -19.57
CA TYR A 127 3.33 2.81 -19.39
C TYR A 127 3.86 3.62 -18.20
N LEU A 128 4.28 2.96 -17.12
CA LEU A 128 4.91 3.60 -15.97
C LEU A 128 6.24 4.25 -16.37
N ALA A 129 7.08 3.57 -17.15
CA ALA A 129 8.33 4.12 -17.66
C ALA A 129 8.08 5.40 -18.48
N GLU A 130 7.11 5.38 -19.39
CA GLU A 130 6.72 6.57 -20.18
C GLU A 130 6.23 7.73 -19.31
N ILE A 131 5.47 7.46 -18.24
CA ILE A 131 5.02 8.49 -17.31
C ILE A 131 6.20 9.08 -16.50
N ILE A 132 7.16 8.26 -16.10
CA ILE A 132 8.38 8.73 -15.42
C ILE A 132 9.19 9.62 -16.38
N LYS A 133 9.45 9.17 -17.61
CA LYS A 133 10.18 9.93 -18.63
C LYS A 133 9.51 11.28 -18.89
N SER A 134 8.21 11.29 -19.18
CA SER A 134 7.46 12.53 -19.47
C SER A 134 7.40 13.52 -18.30
N ARG A 135 7.68 13.07 -17.07
CA ARG A 135 7.63 13.89 -15.85
C ARG A 135 8.97 14.03 -15.14
N MET A 136 10.06 13.63 -15.78
CA MET A 136 11.40 13.59 -15.18
C MET A 136 11.81 14.92 -14.51
N VAL A 137 11.48 16.05 -15.14
CA VAL A 137 11.78 17.40 -14.64
C VAL A 137 11.14 17.66 -13.27
N ALA A 138 10.03 17.00 -12.93
CA ALA A 138 9.36 17.17 -11.65
C ALA A 138 9.99 16.35 -10.50
N PHE A 139 10.87 15.40 -10.80
CA PHE A 139 11.53 14.60 -9.78
C PHE A 139 12.60 15.43 -9.06
N THR A 140 12.58 15.35 -7.74
CA THR A 140 13.57 15.92 -6.82
C THR A 140 14.73 14.94 -6.60
N ALA A 141 15.84 15.43 -6.04
CA ALA A 141 17.00 14.60 -5.73
C ALA A 141 16.66 13.37 -4.88
N ILE A 142 15.77 13.50 -3.89
CA ILE A 142 15.35 12.38 -3.03
C ILE A 142 14.60 11.31 -3.84
N GLU A 143 13.66 11.74 -4.68
CA GLU A 143 12.85 10.82 -5.48
C GLU A 143 13.69 10.09 -6.53
N ILE A 144 14.72 10.75 -7.07
CA ILE A 144 15.67 10.14 -8.03
C ILE A 144 16.49 9.03 -7.37
N VAL A 145 17.07 9.29 -6.20
CA VAL A 145 17.82 8.27 -5.44
C VAL A 145 16.95 7.05 -5.16
N ASP A 146 15.69 7.29 -4.78
CA ASP A 146 14.77 6.22 -4.41
C ASP A 146 14.24 5.43 -5.62
N VAL A 147 14.04 6.08 -6.76
CA VAL A 147 13.46 5.44 -7.96
C VAL A 147 14.50 4.70 -8.79
N LEU A 148 15.75 5.18 -8.83
CA LEU A 148 16.82 4.65 -9.68
C LEU A 148 17.04 3.13 -9.53
N PRO A 149 17.22 2.56 -8.33
CA PRO A 149 17.40 1.11 -8.19
C PRO A 149 16.16 0.31 -8.63
N ALA A 150 14.97 0.88 -8.44
CA ALA A 150 13.73 0.25 -8.88
C ALA A 150 13.62 0.24 -10.41
N CYS A 151 14.03 1.33 -11.07
CA CYS A 151 14.11 1.40 -12.54
C CYS A 151 15.11 0.39 -13.10
N GLN A 152 16.26 0.20 -12.47
CA GLN A 152 17.24 -0.82 -12.89
C GLN A 152 16.70 -2.25 -12.80
N THR A 153 15.81 -2.50 -11.84
CA THR A 153 15.16 -3.81 -11.68
C THR A 153 14.05 -4.03 -12.72
N LEU A 154 13.24 -3.00 -12.98
CA LEU A 154 12.04 -3.11 -13.81
C LEU A 154 12.29 -2.84 -15.30
N PHE A 155 13.24 -1.96 -15.62
CA PHE A 155 13.48 -1.42 -16.96
C PHE A 155 14.96 -1.48 -17.34
N PRO A 156 15.67 -2.62 -17.15
CA PRO A 156 17.13 -2.68 -17.32
C PRO A 156 17.61 -2.27 -18.73
N ASP A 157 16.76 -2.47 -19.74
CA ASP A 157 17.09 -2.20 -21.14
C ASP A 157 16.60 -0.81 -21.63
N ASP A 158 15.93 -0.01 -20.80
CA ASP A 158 15.45 1.33 -21.18
C ASP A 158 16.56 2.38 -21.04
N THR A 159 17.45 2.43 -22.03
CA THR A 159 18.58 3.37 -22.06
C THR A 159 18.14 4.83 -22.04
N GLU A 160 17.01 5.15 -22.69
CA GLU A 160 16.48 6.51 -22.74
C GLU A 160 16.10 6.99 -21.33
N LEU A 161 15.42 6.15 -20.55
CA LEU A 161 15.09 6.45 -19.16
C LEU A 161 16.34 6.76 -18.32
N PHE A 162 17.41 5.97 -18.47
CA PHE A 162 18.65 6.18 -17.71
C PHE A 162 19.44 7.41 -18.17
N ASP A 163 19.43 7.73 -19.46
CA ASP A 163 20.00 8.97 -19.97
C ASP A 163 19.27 10.18 -19.37
N MET A 164 17.93 10.15 -19.34
CA MET A 164 17.12 11.20 -18.73
C MET A 164 17.34 11.34 -17.22
N LEU A 165 17.46 10.20 -16.49
CA LEU A 165 17.79 10.21 -15.07
C LEU A 165 19.18 10.83 -14.83
N THR A 166 20.16 10.50 -15.68
CA THR A 166 21.52 11.02 -15.58
C THR A 166 21.56 12.52 -15.80
N GLU A 167 20.88 13.04 -16.82
CA GLU A 167 20.77 14.47 -17.05
C GLU A 167 20.07 15.17 -15.89
N ARG A 168 19.00 14.58 -15.36
CA ARG A 168 18.29 15.14 -14.21
C ARG A 168 19.16 15.18 -12.95
N ILE A 169 20.00 14.17 -12.72
CA ILE A 169 20.99 14.17 -11.61
C ILE A 169 21.97 15.33 -11.79
N LYS A 170 22.48 15.58 -12.99
CA LYS A 170 23.39 16.70 -13.26
C LYS A 170 22.74 18.05 -12.97
N GLU A 171 21.50 18.24 -13.41
CA GLU A 171 20.74 19.47 -13.15
C GLU A 171 20.49 19.72 -11.66
N THR A 172 20.21 18.66 -10.91
CA THR A 172 19.82 18.73 -9.49
C THR A 172 20.97 18.43 -8.53
N ILE A 173 22.22 18.35 -9.01
CA ILE A 173 23.37 17.84 -8.24
C ILE A 173 23.59 18.59 -6.92
N ASN A 174 23.27 19.89 -6.88
CA ASN A 174 23.43 20.74 -5.72
C ASN A 174 22.36 20.50 -4.63
N ASP A 175 21.27 19.79 -4.95
CA ASP A 175 20.18 19.48 -4.03
C ASP A 175 20.41 18.14 -3.29
N TYR A 176 21.46 17.39 -3.65
CA TYR A 176 21.79 16.12 -3.02
C TYR A 176 22.53 16.33 -1.71
N SER A 177 22.07 15.64 -0.66
CA SER A 177 22.88 15.46 0.55
C SER A 177 24.06 14.52 0.27
N ALA A 178 25.09 14.55 1.12
CA ALA A 178 26.18 13.60 1.03
C ALA A 178 25.71 12.13 1.09
N LEU A 179 24.67 11.84 1.88
CA LEU A 179 24.07 10.50 1.96
C LEU A 179 23.37 10.11 0.65
N ASN A 180 22.70 11.06 -0.01
CA ASN A 180 22.03 10.83 -1.28
C ASN A 180 23.05 10.48 -2.38
N LEU A 181 24.19 11.19 -2.42
CA LEU A 181 25.27 10.91 -3.37
C LEU A 181 25.90 9.52 -3.16
N ILE A 182 26.10 9.10 -1.91
CA ILE A 182 26.55 7.73 -1.60
C ILE A 182 25.53 6.69 -2.11
N GLY A 183 24.23 7.00 -1.98
CA GLY A 183 23.15 6.18 -2.53
C GLY A 183 23.28 5.97 -4.04
N LEU A 184 23.54 7.04 -4.80
CA LEU A 184 23.70 6.98 -6.27
C LEU A 184 24.92 6.18 -6.72
N VAL A 185 26.02 6.19 -5.96
CA VAL A 185 27.26 5.47 -6.34
C VAL A 185 27.14 3.97 -6.06
N ARG A 186 26.24 3.56 -5.17
CA ARG A 186 26.08 2.17 -4.76
C ARG A 186 25.14 1.36 -5.68
N THR A 187 24.20 2.04 -6.33
CA THR A 187 23.28 1.49 -7.34
C THR A 187 24.00 1.25 -8.66
#